data_AF-A0A358DSF7-F1
#
_entry.id   AF-A0A358DSF7-F1
#
_cell.length_a   1.000
_cell.length_b   1.000
_cell.length_c   1.000
_cell.angle_alpha   90.00
_cell.angle_beta   90.00
_cell.angle_gamma   90.00
#
_symmetry.space_group_name_H-M   'P 1'
#
loop_
_entity.id
_entity.type
_entity.pdbx_description
1 polymer ?
#
loop_
_entity_poly.entity_id
_entity_poly.type
_entity_poly.pdbx_seq_one_letter_code
_entity_poly.pdbx_strand_id
1 'polypeptide(L)'
;MENIESSGKVTPTLFVGLGGMGSKCLKSIWTKIVNDPKFDERLKGAVQALAIDTDAGQLLELESWSNGLIKTGLISGFDKQGYAEQLRGNGPYDQDEYFTQWCPYDYEFRGGGAAGAGQIRIESRLAVYHECENKAPTGLVATINNAVKAMYDVQRGFTNFDVRPQVHIFFSVAGGTGSGSHLMMAYLIRQAFETQLSGRVPFVTANIVLPQVFGMVAGENAPGIYANGYAALKEIEHHMKLASNSPLVPEKLEFHYNPGLKRSSTYVKTPPFDLCYLLGSPGGFRLGGKVGSVSTVAADACYLNLFSPISVTVDSDKDNYEQHWKALYPIELGKQYSQPGYTPLWATYGASVYLVPAKEIANYCAKKMASSAINRTLLMNDPDMVPAGPAR
;
A
#
# COMPACT_ATOMS: atom_id res chain seq x y z
N MET A 1 -7.21 -33.10 -13.05
CA MET A 1 -8.08 -32.07 -12.45
C MET A 1 -7.73 -30.73 -13.10
N GLU A 2 -8.04 -30.63 -14.39
CA GLU A 2 -8.10 -29.38 -15.12
C GLU A 2 -9.52 -28.85 -14.95
N ASN A 3 -9.63 -27.68 -14.35
CA ASN A 3 -10.72 -26.72 -14.53
C ASN A 3 -10.48 -25.59 -13.53
N ILE A 4 -9.87 -24.52 -14.03
CA ILE A 4 -10.15 -23.08 -13.79
C ILE A 4 -9.07 -22.35 -14.61
N GLU A 5 -9.27 -22.26 -15.93
CA GLU A 5 -8.68 -21.19 -16.73
C GLU A 5 -9.73 -20.09 -16.83
N SER A 6 -9.76 -19.21 -15.83
CA SER A 6 -10.45 -17.92 -15.94
C SER A 6 -9.68 -17.03 -16.91
N SER A 7 -9.84 -17.26 -18.22
CA SER A 7 -9.31 -16.46 -19.35
C SER A 7 -7.80 -16.18 -19.45
N GLY A 8 -6.98 -16.54 -18.45
CA GLY A 8 -5.54 -16.24 -18.42
C GLY A 8 -5.20 -14.74 -18.32
N LYS A 9 -6.20 -13.85 -18.33
CA LYS A 9 -6.03 -12.39 -18.27
C LYS A 9 -5.82 -11.90 -16.83
N VAL A 10 -5.08 -10.81 -16.69
CA VAL A 10 -4.62 -10.20 -15.44
C VAL A 10 -5.30 -8.85 -15.26
N THR A 11 -5.88 -8.61 -14.09
CA THR A 11 -6.44 -7.30 -13.74
C THR A 11 -5.33 -6.25 -13.68
N PRO A 12 -5.42 -5.15 -14.44
CA PRO A 12 -4.41 -4.09 -14.40
C PRO A 12 -4.29 -3.51 -12.98
N THR A 13 -3.07 -3.52 -12.44
CA THR A 13 -2.80 -3.25 -11.02
C THR A 13 -1.63 -2.30 -10.81
N LEU A 14 -1.83 -1.23 -10.04
CA LEU A 14 -0.78 -0.28 -9.65
C LEU A 14 -0.44 -0.46 -8.18
N PHE A 15 0.83 -0.75 -7.88
CA PHE A 15 1.35 -0.74 -6.52
C PHE A 15 2.10 0.57 -6.26
N VAL A 16 1.69 1.29 -5.21
CA VAL A 16 2.30 2.57 -4.82
C VAL A 16 2.90 2.44 -3.42
N GLY A 17 4.19 2.71 -3.28
CA GLY A 17 4.87 2.84 -1.99
C GLY A 17 5.07 4.31 -1.66
N LEU A 18 4.49 4.79 -0.56
CA LEU A 18 4.59 6.18 -0.11
C LEU A 18 5.37 6.30 1.20
N GLY A 19 6.51 7.00 1.14
CA GLY A 19 7.49 7.12 2.21
C GLY A 19 8.26 5.82 2.48
N GLY A 20 9.26 5.87 3.35
CA GLY A 20 10.18 4.75 3.58
C GLY A 20 9.52 3.42 3.99
N MET A 21 8.42 3.45 4.75
CA MET A 21 7.68 2.21 5.06
C MET A 21 6.91 1.69 3.83
N GLY A 22 6.30 2.60 3.06
CA GLY A 22 5.64 2.25 1.80
C GLY A 22 6.61 1.62 0.80
N SER A 23 7.80 2.21 0.63
CA SER A 23 8.87 1.68 -0.23
C SER A 23 9.34 0.28 0.19
N LYS A 24 9.45 0.01 1.49
CA LYS A 24 9.77 -1.34 2.00
C LYS A 24 8.67 -2.37 1.71
N CYS A 25 7.40 -2.02 1.92
CA CYS A 25 6.28 -2.88 1.54
C CYS A 25 6.25 -3.13 0.02
N LEU A 26 6.48 -2.08 -0.78
CA LEU A 26 6.55 -2.15 -2.23
C LEU A 26 7.68 -3.08 -2.69
N LYS A 27 8.89 -2.95 -2.12
CA LYS A 27 10.02 -3.86 -2.39
C LYS A 27 9.66 -5.32 -2.09
N SER A 28 9.00 -5.58 -0.96
CA SER A 28 8.59 -6.93 -0.56
C SER A 28 7.56 -7.55 -1.51
N ILE A 29 6.52 -6.80 -1.91
CA ILE A 29 5.52 -7.32 -2.85
C ILE A 29 6.08 -7.45 -4.27
N TRP A 30 6.90 -6.48 -4.70
CA TRP A 30 7.53 -6.52 -6.02
C TRP A 30 8.45 -7.73 -6.16
N THR A 31 9.20 -8.07 -5.10
CA THR A 31 10.02 -9.30 -5.05
C THR A 31 9.18 -10.55 -5.34
N LYS A 32 7.93 -10.62 -4.88
CA LYS A 32 7.05 -11.76 -5.14
C LYS A 32 6.56 -11.77 -6.58
N ILE A 33 6.16 -10.60 -7.07
CA ILE A 33 5.65 -10.42 -8.44
C ILE A 33 6.71 -10.79 -9.47
N VAL A 34 7.96 -10.30 -9.34
CA VAL A 34 9.02 -10.60 -10.32
C VAL A 34 9.52 -12.03 -10.28
N ASN A 35 9.35 -12.72 -9.14
CA ASN A 35 9.70 -14.13 -9.00
C ASN A 35 8.55 -15.08 -9.37
N ASP A 36 7.37 -14.53 -9.73
CA ASP A 36 6.27 -15.32 -10.25
C ASP A 36 6.68 -15.94 -11.60
N PRO A 37 6.52 -17.26 -11.81
CA PRO A 37 6.84 -17.90 -13.09
C PRO A 37 6.13 -17.28 -14.30
N LYS A 38 5.01 -16.58 -14.09
CA LYS A 38 4.22 -15.91 -15.14
C LYS A 38 4.57 -14.42 -15.29
N PHE A 39 5.62 -13.92 -14.64
CA PHE A 39 5.94 -12.50 -14.63
C PHE A 39 6.16 -11.94 -16.04
N ASP A 40 7.14 -12.46 -16.78
CA ASP A 40 7.48 -11.96 -18.11
C ASP A 40 6.37 -12.23 -19.14
N GLU A 41 5.65 -13.35 -19.01
CA GLU A 41 4.58 -13.73 -19.93
C GLU A 41 3.32 -12.89 -19.72
N ARG A 42 2.91 -12.65 -18.46
CA ARG A 42 1.56 -12.13 -18.15
C ARG A 42 1.53 -10.89 -17.27
N LEU A 43 2.37 -10.81 -16.22
CA LEU A 43 2.24 -9.76 -15.19
C LEU A 43 2.95 -8.45 -15.58
N LYS A 44 4.09 -8.52 -16.25
CA LYS A 44 4.96 -7.37 -16.55
C LYS A 44 4.27 -6.24 -17.31
N GLY A 45 3.21 -6.56 -18.07
CA GLY A 45 2.37 -5.57 -18.75
C GLY A 45 1.28 -4.97 -17.91
N ALA A 46 0.54 -5.82 -17.20
CA ALA A 46 -0.64 -5.43 -16.45
C ALA A 46 -0.30 -4.78 -15.09
N VAL A 47 0.90 -5.02 -14.56
CA VAL A 47 1.28 -4.58 -13.22
C VAL A 47 2.37 -3.52 -13.27
N GLN A 48 2.14 -2.39 -12.59
CA GLN A 48 3.09 -1.29 -12.47
C GLN A 48 3.40 -0.99 -11.00
N ALA A 49 4.59 -0.44 -10.74
CA ALA A 49 5.02 -0.05 -9.40
C ALA A 49 5.62 1.36 -9.37
N LEU A 50 5.25 2.13 -8.35
CA LEU A 50 5.67 3.52 -8.15
C LEU A 50 6.06 3.75 -6.68
N ALA A 51 7.27 4.21 -6.42
CA ALA A 51 7.74 4.63 -5.11
C ALA A 51 7.86 6.15 -5.03
N ILE A 52 7.32 6.75 -3.97
CA ILE A 52 7.34 8.20 -3.76
C ILE A 52 7.88 8.48 -2.37
N ASP A 53 8.94 9.26 -2.28
CA ASP A 53 9.56 9.63 -1.02
C ASP A 53 10.29 10.98 -1.12
N THR A 54 10.71 11.46 0.03
CA THR A 54 11.54 12.66 0.22
C THR A 54 13.04 12.35 0.23
N ASP A 55 13.43 11.07 0.18
CA ASP A 55 14.83 10.61 0.22
C ASP A 55 15.26 10.08 -1.16
N ALA A 56 16.04 10.90 -1.88
CA ALA A 56 16.53 10.57 -3.21
C ALA A 56 17.45 9.33 -3.22
N GLY A 57 18.23 9.12 -2.15
CA GLY A 57 19.13 7.98 -2.04
C GLY A 57 18.38 6.66 -1.93
N GLN A 58 17.35 6.61 -1.08
CA GLN A 58 16.48 5.43 -0.95
C GLN A 58 15.71 5.13 -2.24
N LEU A 59 15.23 6.16 -2.94
CA LEU A 59 14.55 5.98 -4.22
C LEU A 59 15.51 5.44 -5.29
N LEU A 60 16.72 6.00 -5.39
CA LEU A 60 17.74 5.54 -6.34
C LEU A 60 18.16 4.08 -6.07
N GLU A 61 18.32 3.70 -4.80
CA GLU A 61 18.61 2.32 -4.42
C GLU A 61 17.48 1.38 -4.87
N LEU A 62 16.23 1.77 -4.65
CA LEU A 62 15.06 0.95 -5.00
C LEU A 62 14.89 0.81 -6.52
N GLU A 63 15.06 1.89 -7.26
CA GLU A 63 15.00 1.89 -8.72
C GLU A 63 16.09 1.00 -9.31
N SER A 64 17.33 1.17 -8.84
CA SER A 64 18.49 0.36 -9.25
C SER A 64 18.28 -1.12 -8.93
N TRP A 65 17.82 -1.44 -7.71
CA TRP A 65 17.51 -2.81 -7.30
C TRP A 65 16.47 -3.48 -8.19
N SER A 66 15.48 -2.70 -8.67
CA SER A 66 14.41 -3.20 -9.53
C SER A 66 14.75 -3.20 -11.02
N ASN A 67 15.98 -2.83 -11.41
CA ASN A 67 16.36 -2.59 -12.80
C ASN A 67 15.39 -1.62 -13.52
N GLY A 68 14.95 -0.57 -12.84
CA GLY A 68 14.04 0.45 -13.38
C GLY A 68 12.58 0.02 -13.53
N LEU A 69 12.19 -1.15 -13.03
CA LEU A 69 10.80 -1.62 -13.04
C LEU A 69 9.92 -0.90 -12.01
N ILE A 70 10.48 -0.49 -10.88
CA ILE A 70 9.82 0.41 -9.93
C ILE A 70 10.18 1.85 -10.33
N LYS A 71 9.17 2.62 -10.74
CA LYS A 71 9.33 4.05 -11.02
C LYS A 71 9.42 4.84 -9.73
N THR A 72 10.12 5.97 -9.75
CA THR A 72 10.37 6.79 -8.55
C THR A 72 9.85 8.21 -8.74
N GLY A 73 9.34 8.81 -7.67
CA GLY A 73 8.93 10.21 -7.61
C GLY A 73 9.52 10.88 -6.38
N LEU A 74 10.51 11.74 -6.58
CA LEU A 74 11.09 12.53 -5.50
C LEU A 74 10.19 13.74 -5.22
N ILE A 75 9.83 13.95 -3.95
CA ILE A 75 9.01 15.09 -3.50
C ILE A 75 9.79 16.00 -2.55
N SER A 76 11.08 16.19 -2.81
CA SER A 76 11.97 17.06 -2.02
C SER A 76 13.00 17.71 -2.95
N GLY A 77 13.94 18.50 -2.39
CA GLY A 77 14.97 19.18 -3.19
C GLY A 77 14.59 20.58 -3.67
N PHE A 78 13.66 21.24 -2.98
CA PHE A 78 13.30 22.65 -3.22
C PHE A 78 13.43 23.49 -1.94
N ASP A 79 13.49 24.81 -2.09
CA ASP A 79 13.50 25.74 -0.97
C ASP A 79 12.08 25.88 -0.37
N LYS A 80 11.83 25.15 0.71
CA LYS A 80 10.52 25.12 1.37
C LYS A 80 10.15 26.44 2.01
N GLN A 81 11.11 27.14 2.60
CA GLN A 81 10.86 28.41 3.29
C GLN A 81 10.52 29.49 2.28
N GLY A 82 11.37 29.68 1.26
CA GLY A 82 11.11 30.65 0.20
C GLY A 82 9.83 30.34 -0.57
N TYR A 83 9.54 29.07 -0.85
CA TYR A 83 8.30 28.67 -1.51
C TYR A 83 7.06 28.97 -0.64
N ALA A 84 7.10 28.63 0.66
CA ALA A 84 6.00 28.95 1.57
C ALA A 84 5.79 30.47 1.76
N GLU A 85 6.86 31.26 1.81
CA GLU A 85 6.79 32.73 1.87
C GLU A 85 6.14 33.33 0.63
N GLN A 86 6.49 32.82 -0.57
CA GLN A 86 5.83 33.20 -1.82
C GLN A 86 4.33 32.89 -1.77
N LEU A 87 3.94 31.68 -1.34
CA LEU A 87 2.53 31.28 -1.23
C LEU A 87 1.76 32.08 -0.16
N ARG A 88 2.42 32.67 0.83
CA ARG A 88 1.79 33.57 1.81
C ARG A 88 1.49 34.96 1.28
N GLY A 89 2.03 35.32 0.11
CA GLY A 89 1.98 36.69 -0.41
C GLY A 89 3.08 37.59 0.14
N ASN A 90 4.11 37.03 0.78
CA ASN A 90 5.27 37.79 1.28
C ASN A 90 6.35 37.97 0.19
N GLY A 91 6.08 37.51 -1.04
CA GLY A 91 6.94 37.62 -2.20
C GLY A 91 6.34 38.51 -3.30
N PRO A 92 6.68 38.29 -4.59
CA PRO A 92 6.20 39.11 -5.70
C PRO A 92 4.77 38.78 -6.16
N TYR A 93 4.13 37.76 -5.59
CA TYR A 93 2.82 37.28 -5.99
C TYR A 93 1.80 37.46 -4.85
N ASP A 94 0.52 37.56 -5.22
CA ASP A 94 -0.57 37.56 -4.25
C ASP A 94 -0.59 36.25 -3.45
N GLN A 95 -1.15 36.31 -2.25
CA GLN A 95 -1.34 35.16 -1.39
C GLN A 95 -2.11 34.04 -2.11
N ASP A 96 -1.61 32.81 -1.99
CA ASP A 96 -2.32 31.63 -2.44
C ASP A 96 -3.30 31.16 -1.36
N GLU A 97 -4.57 31.50 -1.53
CA GLU A 97 -5.68 31.06 -0.67
C GLU A 97 -5.69 29.53 -0.48
N TYR A 98 -5.15 28.78 -1.45
CA TYR A 98 -5.18 27.32 -1.41
C TYR A 98 -4.11 26.73 -0.53
N PHE A 99 -3.03 27.48 -0.32
CA PHE A 99 -1.99 27.15 0.64
C PHE A 99 -2.43 27.56 2.05
N THR A 100 -2.96 28.77 2.20
CA THR A 100 -3.31 29.34 3.52
C THR A 100 -4.54 28.71 4.17
N GLN A 101 -5.38 27.98 3.43
CA GLN A 101 -6.49 27.21 4.02
C GLN A 101 -6.03 26.10 4.99
N TRP A 102 -4.83 25.56 4.80
CA TRP A 102 -4.34 24.39 5.56
C TRP A 102 -3.02 24.64 6.26
N CYS A 103 -2.22 25.61 5.80
CA CYS A 103 -0.98 25.96 6.46
C CYS A 103 -1.20 27.08 7.49
N PRO A 104 -0.95 26.83 8.78
CA PRO A 104 -0.94 27.89 9.78
C PRO A 104 0.07 28.99 9.43
N TYR A 105 -0.27 30.24 9.72
CA TYR A 105 0.59 31.40 9.43
C TYR A 105 1.85 31.43 10.31
N ASP A 106 1.73 30.92 11.54
CA ASP A 106 2.79 30.83 12.54
C ASP A 106 3.70 29.60 12.37
N TYR A 107 3.39 28.71 11.41
CA TYR A 107 4.22 27.55 11.15
C TYR A 107 5.44 27.93 10.32
N GLU A 108 6.65 27.62 10.78
CA GLU A 108 7.87 27.80 10.01
C GLU A 108 8.34 26.47 9.42
N PHE A 109 8.43 26.41 8.10
CA PHE A 109 8.98 25.24 7.42
C PHE A 109 10.46 25.11 7.73
N ARG A 110 10.92 23.86 7.80
CA ARG A 110 12.33 23.56 8.07
C ARG A 110 13.20 24.06 6.92
N GLY A 111 14.25 24.80 7.28
CA GLY A 111 15.23 25.31 6.33
C GLY A 111 16.02 24.21 5.63
N GLY A 112 16.45 24.52 4.40
CA GLY A 112 17.24 23.64 3.54
C GLY A 112 16.41 22.63 2.74
N GLY A 113 16.87 22.29 1.53
CA GLY A 113 16.27 21.25 0.69
C GLY A 113 16.53 19.81 1.18
N ALA A 114 16.80 19.63 2.48
CA ALA A 114 17.27 18.37 3.04
C ALA A 114 16.21 17.26 2.90
N ALA A 115 16.70 16.04 2.63
CA ALA A 115 15.88 14.84 2.53
C ALA A 115 15.12 14.57 3.84
N GLY A 116 13.91 14.04 3.71
CA GLY A 116 13.08 13.64 4.86
C GLY A 116 12.10 14.72 5.35
N ALA A 117 10.86 14.30 5.60
CA ALA A 117 9.85 15.13 6.26
C ALA A 117 10.11 15.38 7.76
N GLY A 118 11.13 14.77 8.35
CA GLY A 118 11.45 14.91 9.79
C GLY A 118 10.33 14.47 10.73
N GLN A 119 9.50 13.54 10.29
CA GLN A 119 8.27 13.13 10.99
C GLN A 119 7.20 14.22 11.13
N ILE A 120 7.32 15.33 10.38
CA ILE A 120 6.33 16.40 10.36
C ILE A 120 5.44 16.25 9.12
N ARG A 121 4.13 16.24 9.33
CA ARG A 121 3.14 15.94 8.28
C ARG A 121 3.02 17.05 7.25
N ILE A 122 2.94 18.29 7.74
CA ILE A 122 2.72 19.49 6.92
C ILE A 122 3.85 19.71 5.90
N GLU A 123 5.08 19.35 6.26
CA GLU A 123 6.25 19.32 5.35
C GLU A 123 6.01 18.45 4.10
N SER A 124 5.33 17.32 4.28
CA SER A 124 5.05 16.39 3.18
C SER A 124 3.88 16.85 2.32
N ARG A 125 2.92 17.55 2.92
CA ARG A 125 1.83 18.21 2.19
C ARG A 125 2.38 19.31 1.30
N LEU A 126 3.26 20.18 1.81
CA LEU A 126 3.95 21.20 1.01
C LEU A 126 4.76 20.59 -0.13
N ALA A 127 5.50 19.52 0.15
CA ALA A 127 6.27 18.79 -0.84
C ALA A 127 5.43 18.30 -2.03
N VAL A 128 4.28 17.67 -1.77
CA VAL A 128 3.38 17.25 -2.85
C VAL A 128 2.72 18.45 -3.53
N TYR A 129 2.39 19.50 -2.77
CA TYR A 129 1.84 20.74 -3.31
C TYR A 129 2.79 21.35 -4.37
N HIS A 130 4.07 21.49 -4.03
CA HIS A 130 5.13 21.95 -4.94
C HIS A 130 5.24 21.05 -6.17
N GLU A 131 5.33 19.73 -5.98
CA GLU A 131 5.51 18.80 -7.10
C GLU A 131 4.29 18.66 -8.02
N CYS A 132 3.10 19.05 -7.57
CA CYS A 132 1.92 19.16 -8.43
C CYS A 132 2.02 20.32 -9.43
N GLU A 133 2.77 21.38 -9.10
CA GLU A 133 3.03 22.50 -9.99
C GLU A 133 4.21 22.23 -10.93
N ASN A 134 5.07 21.27 -10.58
CA ASN A 134 6.18 20.82 -11.42
C ASN A 134 5.69 20.12 -12.69
N LYS A 135 5.87 20.77 -13.84
CA LYS A 135 5.47 20.26 -15.16
C LYS A 135 6.57 19.46 -15.87
N ALA A 136 7.67 19.15 -15.19
CA ALA A 136 8.72 18.32 -15.76
C ALA A 136 8.15 16.94 -16.16
N PRO A 137 8.63 16.33 -17.27
CA PRO A 137 8.25 14.98 -17.66
C PRO A 137 8.56 13.91 -16.59
N THR A 138 9.51 14.21 -15.70
CA THR A 138 9.92 13.40 -14.55
C THR A 138 9.26 13.84 -13.23
N GLY A 139 8.43 14.88 -13.26
CA GLY A 139 7.71 15.39 -12.09
C GLY A 139 6.63 14.41 -11.61
N LEU A 140 6.18 14.59 -10.37
CA LEU A 140 5.27 13.65 -9.70
C LEU A 140 4.02 13.30 -10.52
N VAL A 141 3.32 14.32 -11.03
CA VAL A 141 2.06 14.12 -11.78
C VAL A 141 2.31 13.37 -13.09
N ALA A 142 3.38 13.70 -13.81
CA ALA A 142 3.76 13.00 -15.04
C ALA A 142 4.10 11.53 -14.75
N THR A 143 4.85 11.26 -13.68
CA THR A 143 5.20 9.90 -13.26
C THR A 143 3.97 9.06 -12.91
N ILE A 144 3.01 9.63 -12.15
CA ILE A 144 1.73 8.95 -11.85
C ILE A 144 0.95 8.67 -13.14
N ASN A 145 0.79 9.67 -14.01
CA ASN A 145 0.07 9.52 -15.29
C ASN A 145 0.69 8.43 -16.17
N ASN A 146 2.02 8.38 -16.26
CA ASN A 146 2.75 7.38 -17.04
C ASN A 146 2.58 5.98 -16.46
N ALA A 147 2.63 5.82 -15.14
CA ALA A 147 2.37 4.53 -14.48
C ALA A 147 0.93 4.04 -14.72
N VAL A 148 -0.05 4.96 -14.65
CA VAL A 148 -1.47 4.64 -14.94
C VAL A 148 -1.66 4.18 -16.38
N LYS A 149 -1.06 4.89 -17.36
CA LYS A 149 -1.09 4.49 -18.77
C LYS A 149 -0.44 3.14 -19.01
N ALA A 150 0.71 2.89 -18.39
CA ALA A 150 1.52 1.71 -18.66
C ALA A 150 0.83 0.38 -18.30
N MET A 151 -0.09 0.37 -17.32
CA MET A 151 -0.90 -0.82 -17.00
C MET A 151 -1.85 -1.23 -18.13
N TYR A 152 -2.21 -0.28 -18.99
CA TYR A 152 -3.21 -0.42 -20.05
C TYR A 152 -2.58 -0.56 -21.44
N ASP A 153 -1.31 -0.94 -21.52
CA ASP A 153 -0.63 -1.20 -22.78
C ASP A 153 -1.25 -2.40 -23.51
N VAL A 154 -2.09 -2.10 -24.51
CA VAL A 154 -2.80 -3.05 -25.36
C VAL A 154 -1.88 -4.01 -26.10
N GLN A 155 -0.60 -3.70 -26.26
CA GLN A 155 0.35 -4.57 -26.93
C GLN A 155 0.73 -5.81 -26.10
N ARG A 156 0.32 -5.86 -24.81
CA ARG A 156 0.78 -6.90 -23.87
C ARG A 156 -0.21 -8.04 -23.64
N GLY A 157 -1.31 -8.11 -24.39
CA GLY A 157 -2.17 -9.28 -24.65
C GLY A 157 -2.93 -9.93 -23.48
N PHE A 158 -2.43 -9.82 -22.25
CA PHE A 158 -2.96 -10.49 -21.07
C PHE A 158 -3.69 -9.55 -20.12
N THR A 159 -3.76 -8.24 -20.37
CA THR A 159 -4.52 -7.32 -19.52
C THR A 159 -6.02 -7.54 -19.69
N ASN A 160 -6.75 -7.69 -18.58
CA ASN A 160 -8.20 -7.70 -18.58
C ASN A 160 -8.74 -6.26 -18.56
N PHE A 161 -9.17 -5.77 -19.71
CA PHE A 161 -9.70 -4.41 -19.87
C PHE A 161 -11.15 -4.26 -19.42
N ASP A 162 -11.85 -5.36 -19.15
CA ASP A 162 -13.29 -5.33 -18.81
C ASP A 162 -13.54 -5.23 -17.30
N VAL A 163 -12.48 -5.34 -16.50
CA VAL A 163 -12.54 -5.26 -15.03
C VAL A 163 -12.07 -3.90 -14.51
N ARG A 164 -12.53 -3.59 -13.29
CA ARG A 164 -12.10 -2.42 -12.54
C ARG A 164 -10.60 -2.53 -12.22
N PRO A 165 -9.75 -1.57 -12.62
CA PRO A 165 -8.33 -1.61 -12.28
C PRO A 165 -8.11 -1.47 -10.77
N GLN A 166 -7.07 -2.12 -10.26
CA GLN A 166 -6.74 -2.16 -8.84
C GLN A 166 -5.57 -1.21 -8.55
N VAL A 167 -5.64 -0.51 -7.41
CA VAL A 167 -4.54 0.33 -6.91
C VAL A 167 -4.31 -0.03 -5.45
N HIS A 168 -3.08 -0.33 -5.08
CA HIS A 168 -2.68 -0.60 -3.70
C HIS A 168 -1.65 0.41 -3.24
N ILE A 169 -2.02 1.25 -2.28
CA ILE A 169 -1.14 2.29 -1.74
C ILE A 169 -0.65 1.86 -0.36
N PHE A 170 0.64 1.55 -0.25
CA PHE A 170 1.30 1.22 1.00
C PHE A 170 1.90 2.47 1.62
N PHE A 171 1.54 2.76 2.87
CA PHE A 171 2.11 3.87 3.62
C PHE A 171 2.04 3.62 5.12
N SER A 172 2.74 4.44 5.89
CA SER A 172 2.65 4.46 7.34
C SER A 172 2.04 5.77 7.81
N VAL A 173 1.13 5.71 8.77
CA VAL A 173 0.58 6.89 9.44
C VAL A 173 1.48 7.39 10.59
N ALA A 174 2.57 6.68 10.89
CA ALA A 174 3.56 7.08 11.89
C ALA A 174 4.52 8.17 11.41
N GLY A 175 4.98 8.04 10.15
CA GLY A 175 6.02 8.90 9.58
C GLY A 175 5.45 10.14 8.90
N GLY A 176 6.27 11.18 8.72
CA GLY A 176 5.84 12.46 8.14
C GLY A 176 5.34 12.33 6.70
N THR A 177 6.08 11.61 5.85
CA THR A 177 5.73 11.41 4.43
C THR A 177 4.38 10.74 4.26
N GLY A 178 4.26 9.47 4.68
CA GLY A 178 3.03 8.70 4.49
C GLY A 178 1.82 9.36 5.16
N SER A 179 1.95 9.79 6.41
CA SER A 179 0.84 10.41 7.14
C SER A 179 0.46 11.80 6.59
N GLY A 180 1.38 12.54 5.97
CA GLY A 180 1.13 13.89 5.48
C GLY A 180 0.65 13.98 4.03
N SER A 181 0.99 13.01 3.17
CA SER A 181 0.70 13.08 1.74
C SER A 181 -0.29 12.04 1.20
N HIS A 182 -0.72 11.06 2.01
CA HIS A 182 -1.59 9.97 1.56
C HIS A 182 -2.88 10.42 0.86
N LEU A 183 -3.60 11.42 1.38
CA LEU A 183 -4.84 11.91 0.74
C LEU A 183 -4.57 12.54 -0.62
N MET A 184 -3.59 13.45 -0.70
CA MET A 184 -3.23 14.07 -1.98
C MET A 184 -2.84 13.01 -3.00
N MET A 185 -2.04 12.02 -2.58
CA MET A 185 -1.62 10.92 -3.43
C MET A 185 -2.80 10.10 -3.97
N ALA A 186 -3.73 9.74 -3.10
CA ALA A 186 -4.91 8.96 -3.48
C ALA A 186 -5.77 9.72 -4.53
N TYR A 187 -6.01 11.01 -4.31
CA TYR A 187 -6.77 11.82 -5.26
C TYR A 187 -6.01 12.09 -6.56
N LEU A 188 -4.69 12.33 -6.52
CA LEU A 188 -3.87 12.46 -7.74
C LEU A 188 -3.91 11.19 -8.59
N ILE A 189 -3.87 10.02 -7.96
CA ILE A 189 -4.00 8.75 -8.68
C ILE A 189 -5.39 8.63 -9.29
N ARG A 190 -6.47 8.90 -8.55
CA ARG A 190 -7.84 8.90 -9.12
C ARG A 190 -7.97 9.86 -10.30
N GLN A 191 -7.42 11.06 -10.18
CA GLN A 191 -7.38 12.06 -11.26
C GLN A 191 -6.59 11.54 -12.48
N ALA A 192 -5.50 10.81 -12.27
CA ALA A 192 -4.75 10.19 -13.36
C ALA A 192 -5.58 9.13 -14.09
N PHE A 193 -6.38 8.33 -13.38
CA PHE A 193 -7.32 7.41 -14.02
C PHE A 193 -8.41 8.14 -14.82
N GLU A 194 -8.97 9.21 -14.26
CA GLU A 194 -9.98 10.04 -14.94
C GLU A 194 -9.43 10.64 -16.23
N THR A 195 -8.23 11.23 -16.17
CA THR A 195 -7.62 11.96 -17.28
C THR A 195 -6.91 11.08 -18.30
N GLN A 196 -6.28 9.98 -17.89
CA GLN A 196 -5.47 9.15 -18.77
C GLN A 196 -6.20 7.92 -19.31
N LEU A 197 -7.27 7.46 -18.66
CA LEU A 197 -7.99 6.24 -19.01
C LEU A 197 -9.49 6.48 -19.23
N SER A 198 -9.83 7.63 -19.82
CA SER A 198 -11.20 7.98 -20.25
C SER A 198 -12.25 7.84 -19.15
N GLY A 199 -11.95 8.29 -17.93
CA GLY A 199 -12.90 8.23 -16.82
C GLY A 199 -13.04 6.87 -16.12
N ARG A 200 -12.18 5.88 -16.41
CA ARG A 200 -12.20 4.60 -15.69
C ARG A 200 -12.04 4.82 -14.19
N VAL A 201 -12.86 4.15 -13.38
CA VAL A 201 -12.84 4.29 -11.91
C VAL A 201 -12.00 3.17 -11.31
N PRO A 202 -10.85 3.43 -10.67
CA PRO A 202 -10.05 2.39 -10.02
C PRO A 202 -10.66 1.96 -8.68
N PHE A 203 -10.37 0.73 -8.25
CA PHE A 203 -10.56 0.28 -6.87
C PHE A 203 -9.27 0.55 -6.10
N VAL A 204 -9.29 1.52 -5.18
CA VAL A 204 -8.11 2.01 -4.47
C VAL A 204 -8.09 1.48 -3.04
N THR A 205 -7.15 0.58 -2.76
CA THR A 205 -6.93 0.00 -1.44
C THR A 205 -5.78 0.71 -0.72
N ALA A 206 -6.03 1.23 0.48
CA ALA A 206 -4.98 1.71 1.38
C ALA A 206 -4.46 0.57 2.26
N ASN A 207 -3.14 0.37 2.28
CA ASN A 207 -2.46 -0.56 3.18
C ASN A 207 -1.67 0.25 4.21
N ILE A 208 -2.27 0.42 5.38
CA ILE A 208 -1.90 1.45 6.37
C ILE A 208 -1.13 0.81 7.53
N VAL A 209 0.16 1.07 7.60
CA VAL A 209 0.99 0.63 8.72
C VAL A 209 0.79 1.55 9.93
N LEU A 210 0.40 0.94 11.06
CA LEU A 210 0.07 1.65 12.29
C LEU A 210 1.31 2.03 13.13
N PRO A 211 1.22 3.08 13.98
CA PRO A 211 2.31 3.58 14.82
C PRO A 211 2.96 2.52 15.72
N GLN A 212 2.17 1.59 16.26
CA GLN A 212 2.64 0.55 17.18
C GLN A 212 3.76 -0.32 16.60
N VAL A 213 3.81 -0.48 15.27
CA VAL A 213 4.87 -1.25 14.59
C VAL A 213 6.26 -0.67 14.84
N PHE A 214 6.35 0.63 15.10
CA PHE A 214 7.60 1.33 15.35
C PHE A 214 7.94 1.42 16.83
N GLY A 215 7.14 0.86 17.74
CA GLY A 215 7.27 1.06 19.20
C GLY A 215 8.66 0.77 19.77
N MET A 216 9.36 -0.26 19.27
CA MET A 216 10.73 -0.58 19.71
C MET A 216 11.80 0.42 19.24
N VAL A 217 11.51 1.18 18.18
CA VAL A 217 12.44 2.12 17.53
C VAL A 217 12.04 3.58 17.83
N ALA A 218 10.82 3.80 18.32
CA ALA A 218 10.24 5.13 18.50
C ALA A 218 10.95 5.94 19.59
N GLY A 219 11.47 5.30 20.65
CA GLY A 219 12.17 5.99 21.73
C GLY A 219 11.40 7.22 22.25
N GLU A 220 12.08 8.35 22.36
CA GLU A 220 11.50 9.65 22.76
C GLU A 220 10.52 10.24 21.73
N ASN A 221 10.58 9.82 20.47
CA ASN A 221 9.70 10.30 19.39
C ASN A 221 8.33 9.60 19.37
N ALA A 222 8.06 8.69 20.32
CA ALA A 222 6.79 7.95 20.37
C ALA A 222 5.55 8.86 20.38
N PRO A 223 5.46 9.95 21.19
CA PRO A 223 4.28 10.82 21.19
C PRO A 223 3.98 11.43 19.82
N GLY A 224 5.00 11.90 19.10
CA GLY A 224 4.84 12.48 17.76
C GLY A 224 4.35 11.45 16.72
N ILE A 225 4.89 10.23 16.77
CA ILE A 225 4.45 9.13 15.90
C ILE A 225 2.98 8.76 16.14
N TYR A 226 2.52 8.72 17.39
CA TYR A 226 1.12 8.45 17.69
C TYR A 226 0.20 9.63 17.35
N ALA A 227 0.65 10.87 17.56
CA ALA A 227 -0.09 12.07 17.15
C ALA A 227 -0.29 12.11 15.62
N ASN A 228 0.75 11.78 14.86
CA ASN A 228 0.66 11.63 13.41
C ASN A 228 -0.37 10.57 13.01
N GLY A 229 -0.29 9.41 13.65
CA GLY A 229 -1.21 8.30 13.42
C GLY A 229 -2.67 8.70 13.64
N TYR A 230 -2.94 9.35 14.78
CA TYR A 230 -4.26 9.81 15.14
C TYR A 230 -4.81 10.86 14.16
N ALA A 231 -4.01 11.87 13.81
CA ALA A 231 -4.43 12.92 12.89
C ALA A 231 -4.72 12.36 11.48
N ALA A 232 -3.83 11.51 10.95
CA ALA A 232 -4.03 10.91 9.64
C ALA A 232 -5.26 9.99 9.59
N LEU A 233 -5.49 9.16 10.61
CA LEU A 233 -6.68 8.30 10.65
C LEU A 233 -7.98 9.11 10.73
N LYS A 234 -7.98 10.24 11.45
CA LYS A 234 -9.12 11.17 11.48
C LYS A 234 -9.39 11.81 10.12
N GLU A 235 -8.34 12.25 9.44
CA GLU A 235 -8.47 12.82 8.09
C GLU A 235 -8.98 11.78 7.09
N ILE A 236 -8.46 10.54 7.12
CA ILE A 236 -8.96 9.45 6.29
C ILE A 236 -10.44 9.23 6.58
N GLU A 237 -10.85 9.05 7.84
CA GLU A 237 -12.25 8.84 8.18
C GLU A 237 -13.14 10.00 7.72
N HIS A 238 -12.69 11.26 7.89
CA HIS A 238 -13.42 12.43 7.41
C HIS A 238 -13.70 12.36 5.92
N HIS A 239 -12.69 11.97 5.13
CA HIS A 239 -12.82 11.82 3.67
C HIS A 239 -13.58 10.56 3.24
N MET A 240 -13.42 9.45 3.95
CA MET A 240 -14.12 8.20 3.66
C MET A 240 -15.64 8.35 3.81
N LYS A 241 -16.12 9.31 4.62
CA LYS A 241 -17.56 9.62 4.74
C LYS A 241 -18.22 9.91 3.40
N LEU A 242 -17.51 10.42 2.39
CA LEU A 242 -18.03 10.61 1.01
C LEU A 242 -18.53 9.32 0.35
N ALA A 243 -18.15 8.17 0.89
CA ALA A 243 -18.71 6.90 0.47
C ALA A 243 -20.19 6.77 0.93
N SER A 244 -20.56 7.38 2.04
CA SER A 244 -21.90 7.27 2.64
C SER A 244 -22.99 7.90 1.76
N ASN A 245 -24.13 7.22 1.69
CA ASN A 245 -25.37 7.77 1.14
C ASN A 245 -26.20 8.52 2.20
N SER A 246 -25.67 8.71 3.42
CA SER A 246 -26.41 9.38 4.49
C SER A 246 -26.62 10.86 4.15
N PRO A 247 -27.84 11.41 4.33
CA PRO A 247 -28.11 12.83 4.10
C PRO A 247 -27.37 13.76 5.08
N LEU A 248 -26.74 13.21 6.12
CA LEU A 248 -25.91 13.94 7.08
C LEU A 248 -24.45 14.12 6.60
N VAL A 249 -24.05 13.44 5.53
CA VAL A 249 -22.74 13.62 4.90
C VAL A 249 -22.89 14.63 3.76
N PRO A 250 -22.00 15.63 3.64
CA PRO A 250 -22.01 16.53 2.49
C PRO A 250 -21.68 15.75 1.20
N GLU A 251 -22.35 16.10 0.10
CA GLU A 251 -22.12 15.48 -1.22
C GLU A 251 -20.68 15.68 -1.75
N LYS A 252 -19.97 16.68 -1.22
CA LYS A 252 -18.61 17.03 -1.59
C LYS A 252 -17.88 17.61 -0.39
N LEU A 253 -16.57 17.38 -0.32
CA LEU A 253 -15.68 18.00 0.67
C LEU A 253 -14.74 18.98 -0.01
N GLU A 254 -14.52 20.12 0.60
CA GLU A 254 -13.48 21.05 0.16
C GLU A 254 -12.11 20.43 0.47
N PHE A 255 -11.35 20.12 -0.59
CA PHE A 255 -10.02 19.55 -0.46
C PHE A 255 -9.22 19.74 -1.73
N HIS A 256 -8.17 20.55 -1.63
CA HIS A 256 -7.37 20.93 -2.77
C HIS A 256 -6.14 20.02 -2.80
N TYR A 257 -6.13 19.08 -3.74
CA TYR A 257 -5.08 18.06 -3.84
C TYR A 257 -4.13 18.29 -5.03
N ASN A 258 -4.49 19.16 -5.97
CA ASN A 258 -3.67 19.46 -7.15
C ASN A 258 -3.70 20.97 -7.49
N PRO A 259 -2.76 21.77 -6.95
CA PRO A 259 -2.63 23.19 -7.31
C PRO A 259 -2.34 23.43 -8.80
N GLY A 260 -1.73 22.45 -9.49
CA GLY A 260 -1.36 22.58 -10.90
C GLY A 260 -2.53 22.70 -11.89
N LEU A 261 -3.76 22.33 -11.50
CA LEU A 261 -4.96 22.34 -12.36
C LEU A 261 -5.72 23.68 -12.38
N LYS A 262 -4.99 24.81 -12.38
CA LYS A 262 -5.54 26.18 -12.43
C LYS A 262 -6.76 26.36 -11.54
N ARG A 263 -6.70 25.82 -10.32
CA ARG A 263 -7.73 26.06 -9.30
C ARG A 263 -9.16 25.54 -9.62
N SER A 264 -9.30 24.60 -10.56
CA SER A 264 -10.61 24.09 -11.02
C SER A 264 -11.25 22.99 -10.15
N SER A 265 -10.46 22.31 -9.31
CA SER A 265 -10.93 21.20 -8.46
C SER A 265 -10.70 21.51 -6.98
N THR A 266 -11.56 22.34 -6.41
CA THR A 266 -11.56 22.68 -4.97
C THR A 266 -12.30 21.65 -4.12
N TYR A 267 -13.07 20.76 -4.76
CA TYR A 267 -13.89 19.78 -4.07
C TYR A 267 -13.60 18.36 -4.53
N VAL A 268 -13.72 17.43 -3.60
CA VAL A 268 -13.70 15.98 -3.85
C VAL A 268 -15.08 15.41 -3.55
N LYS A 269 -15.57 14.53 -4.43
CA LYS A 269 -16.92 13.92 -4.36
C LYS A 269 -16.90 12.43 -4.08
N THR A 270 -15.74 11.79 -4.23
CA THR A 270 -15.55 10.36 -4.00
C THR A 270 -14.58 10.16 -2.84
N PRO A 271 -14.70 9.07 -2.08
CA PRO A 271 -13.72 8.76 -1.05
C PRO A 271 -12.33 8.54 -1.69
N PRO A 272 -11.24 8.80 -0.94
CA PRO A 272 -9.87 8.63 -1.44
C PRO A 272 -9.56 7.15 -1.65
N PHE A 273 -10.09 6.28 -0.80
CA PHE A 273 -9.91 4.84 -0.83
C PHE A 273 -11.28 4.16 -0.90
N ASP A 274 -11.33 2.98 -1.52
CA ASP A 274 -12.49 2.10 -1.51
C ASP A 274 -12.41 1.13 -0.31
N LEU A 275 -11.21 0.79 0.15
CA LEU A 275 -10.97 -0.06 1.32
C LEU A 275 -9.66 0.32 2.03
N CYS A 276 -9.68 0.34 3.36
CA CYS A 276 -8.52 0.64 4.19
C CYS A 276 -8.14 -0.58 5.05
N TYR A 277 -6.99 -1.18 4.78
CA TYR A 277 -6.40 -2.21 5.65
C TYR A 277 -5.49 -1.59 6.71
N LEU A 278 -5.80 -1.84 7.98
CA LEU A 278 -4.97 -1.46 9.11
C LEU A 278 -3.99 -2.57 9.46
N LEU A 279 -2.69 -2.26 9.42
CA LEU A 279 -1.59 -3.20 9.62
C LEU A 279 -0.86 -2.86 10.92
N GLY A 280 -1.16 -3.61 11.97
CA GLY A 280 -0.55 -3.49 13.29
C GLY A 280 0.56 -4.52 13.54
N SER A 281 1.16 -4.43 14.73
CA SER A 281 2.02 -5.52 15.22
C SER A 281 1.12 -6.58 15.86
N PRO A 282 1.16 -7.86 15.44
CA PRO A 282 0.49 -8.90 16.21
C PRO A 282 1.12 -8.97 17.60
N GLY A 283 0.31 -9.21 18.64
CA GLY A 283 0.78 -9.38 20.02
C GLY A 283 1.45 -10.73 20.29
N GLY A 284 1.53 -11.62 19.28
CA GLY A 284 2.03 -12.99 19.39
C GLY A 284 3.35 -13.25 18.65
N PHE A 285 3.78 -14.52 18.71
CA PHE A 285 5.06 -15.03 18.20
C PHE A 285 5.38 -14.57 16.77
N ARG A 286 6.55 -13.96 16.61
CA ARG A 286 7.16 -13.67 15.30
C ARG A 286 8.25 -14.70 15.05
N LEU A 287 8.24 -15.32 13.87
CA LEU A 287 9.47 -15.91 13.33
C LEU A 287 10.53 -14.78 13.30
N GLY A 288 11.53 -14.86 14.17
CA GLY A 288 12.55 -13.83 14.30
C GLY A 288 13.25 -13.52 12.96
N GLY A 289 13.67 -12.27 12.78
CA GLY A 289 14.44 -11.82 11.60
C GLY A 289 13.60 -11.15 10.48
N LYS A 290 14.19 -11.02 9.29
CA LYS A 290 13.59 -10.39 8.08
C LYS A 290 12.28 -11.07 7.62
N VAL A 291 12.04 -12.31 8.05
CA VAL A 291 10.90 -13.16 7.65
C VAL A 291 9.59 -12.78 8.38
N GLY A 292 9.65 -11.93 9.42
CA GLY A 292 8.47 -11.50 10.21
C GLY A 292 8.20 -9.99 10.21
N SER A 293 8.76 -9.23 9.26
CA SER A 293 8.52 -7.77 9.19
C SER A 293 7.09 -7.47 8.74
N VAL A 294 6.52 -6.34 9.19
CA VAL A 294 5.18 -5.90 8.75
C VAL A 294 5.11 -5.79 7.21
N SER A 295 6.20 -5.38 6.56
CA SER A 295 6.29 -5.27 5.10
C SER A 295 6.18 -6.62 4.41
N THR A 296 6.74 -7.68 4.99
CA THR A 296 6.66 -9.04 4.45
C THR A 296 5.23 -9.56 4.58
N VAL A 297 4.61 -9.42 5.76
CA VAL A 297 3.21 -9.84 5.99
C VAL A 297 2.25 -9.07 5.09
N ALA A 298 2.46 -7.74 4.95
CA ALA A 298 1.67 -6.90 4.08
C ALA A 298 1.72 -7.37 2.63
N ALA A 299 2.93 -7.70 2.16
CA ALA A 299 3.19 -8.19 0.82
C ALA A 299 2.63 -9.60 0.59
N ASP A 300 2.77 -10.51 1.54
CA ASP A 300 2.25 -11.87 1.47
C ASP A 300 0.73 -11.88 1.31
N ALA A 301 0.03 -11.20 2.22
CA ALA A 301 -1.42 -11.16 2.20
C ALA A 301 -1.96 -10.43 0.96
N CYS A 302 -1.33 -9.31 0.55
CA CYS A 302 -1.74 -8.61 -0.67
C CYS A 302 -1.49 -9.45 -1.93
N TYR A 303 -0.34 -10.14 -2.03
CA TYR A 303 -0.05 -11.03 -3.16
C TYR A 303 -1.04 -12.20 -3.22
N LEU A 304 -1.36 -12.83 -2.08
CA LEU A 304 -2.35 -13.91 -2.04
C LEU A 304 -3.75 -13.44 -2.44
N ASN A 305 -4.17 -12.26 -2.00
CA ASN A 305 -5.46 -11.67 -2.35
C ASN A 305 -5.61 -11.33 -3.84
N LEU A 306 -4.51 -11.17 -4.57
CA LEU A 306 -4.55 -10.74 -5.98
C LEU A 306 -4.19 -11.86 -6.97
N PHE A 307 -3.20 -12.68 -6.64
CA PHE A 307 -2.57 -13.60 -7.60
C PHE A 307 -2.74 -15.08 -7.23
N SER A 308 -3.40 -15.40 -6.11
CA SER A 308 -3.71 -16.79 -5.75
C SER A 308 -5.14 -17.18 -6.10
N PRO A 309 -5.50 -18.48 -6.15
CA PRO A 309 -6.87 -18.92 -6.44
C PRO A 309 -7.94 -18.35 -5.49
N ILE A 310 -7.56 -17.88 -4.29
CA ILE A 310 -8.49 -17.26 -3.36
C ILE A 310 -8.97 -15.87 -3.83
N SER A 311 -8.27 -15.24 -4.78
CA SER A 311 -8.61 -13.89 -5.26
C SER A 311 -10.02 -13.82 -5.83
N VAL A 312 -10.49 -14.87 -6.50
CA VAL A 312 -11.86 -14.96 -7.04
C VAL A 312 -12.90 -14.87 -5.92
N THR A 313 -12.69 -15.59 -4.82
CA THR A 313 -13.57 -15.52 -3.64
C THR A 313 -13.48 -14.16 -2.97
N VAL A 314 -12.27 -13.63 -2.80
CA VAL A 314 -12.04 -12.33 -2.16
C VAL A 314 -12.67 -11.19 -2.96
N ASP A 315 -12.59 -11.23 -4.29
CA ASP A 315 -13.20 -10.22 -5.15
C ASP A 315 -14.72 -10.33 -5.14
N SER A 316 -15.28 -11.54 -5.13
CA SER A 316 -16.71 -11.74 -4.91
C SER A 316 -17.16 -11.20 -3.54
N ASP A 317 -16.38 -11.41 -2.50
CA ASP A 317 -16.67 -10.89 -1.16
C ASP A 317 -16.60 -9.36 -1.12
N LYS A 318 -15.61 -8.75 -1.81
CA LYS A 318 -15.51 -7.29 -1.94
C LYS A 318 -16.70 -6.71 -2.70
N ASP A 319 -17.12 -7.33 -3.81
CA ASP A 319 -18.27 -6.88 -4.59
C ASP A 319 -19.56 -6.95 -3.77
N ASN A 320 -19.76 -8.08 -3.07
CA ASN A 320 -20.88 -8.24 -2.13
C ASN A 320 -20.80 -7.20 -1.02
N TYR A 321 -19.62 -6.99 -0.43
CA TYR A 321 -19.43 -5.97 0.58
C TYR A 321 -19.82 -4.60 0.01
N GLU A 322 -19.33 -4.24 -1.19
CA GLU A 322 -19.55 -2.96 -1.90
C GLU A 322 -21.04 -2.64 -2.09
N GLN A 323 -21.84 -3.66 -2.43
CA GLN A 323 -23.28 -3.48 -2.64
C GLN A 323 -24.06 -3.24 -1.34
N HIS A 324 -23.64 -3.85 -0.23
CA HIS A 324 -24.43 -3.86 1.01
C HIS A 324 -24.00 -2.77 2.02
N TRP A 325 -22.76 -2.25 1.98
CA TRP A 325 -22.29 -1.29 3.00
C TRP A 325 -23.00 0.07 2.95
N LYS A 326 -23.51 0.50 1.79
CA LYS A 326 -24.30 1.74 1.67
C LYS A 326 -25.54 1.71 2.58
N ALA A 327 -26.08 0.52 2.85
CA ALA A 327 -27.21 0.30 3.76
C ALA A 327 -26.78 0.11 5.23
N LEU A 328 -25.52 -0.25 5.48
CA LEU A 328 -24.97 -0.48 6.82
C LEU A 328 -24.48 0.79 7.52
N TYR A 329 -24.53 1.97 6.88
CA TYR A 329 -24.46 3.22 7.64
C TYR A 329 -25.66 3.26 8.56
N PRO A 330 -25.47 3.28 9.89
CA PRO A 330 -26.59 3.36 10.80
C PRO A 330 -27.13 4.80 10.74
N ILE A 331 -28.00 5.06 9.75
CA ILE A 331 -28.70 6.33 9.56
C ILE A 331 -29.43 6.70 10.86
N GLU A 332 -29.93 5.71 11.60
CA GLU A 332 -30.58 5.90 12.89
C GLU A 332 -29.64 6.38 13.99
N LEU A 333 -28.43 5.81 14.11
CA LEU A 333 -27.40 6.35 15.02
C LEU A 333 -27.01 7.77 14.60
N GLY A 334 -26.92 8.03 13.30
CA GLY A 334 -26.59 9.37 12.81
C GLY A 334 -27.67 10.41 13.13
N LYS A 335 -28.94 10.03 13.04
CA LYS A 335 -30.09 10.87 13.46
C LYS A 335 -30.12 11.08 14.97
N GLN A 336 -29.85 10.04 15.76
CA GLN A 336 -29.86 10.10 17.22
C GLN A 336 -28.77 11.03 17.78
N TYR A 337 -27.57 11.01 17.19
CA TYR A 337 -26.43 11.80 17.66
C TYR A 337 -26.17 13.07 16.84
N SER A 338 -26.99 13.35 15.82
CA SER A 338 -26.78 14.46 14.87
C SER A 338 -25.38 14.48 14.25
N GLN A 339 -24.76 13.29 14.09
CA GLN A 339 -23.43 13.15 13.50
C GLN A 339 -23.44 12.05 12.44
N PRO A 340 -22.79 12.25 11.28
CA PRO A 340 -22.59 11.15 10.36
C PRO A 340 -21.71 10.10 11.05
N GLY A 341 -22.26 8.89 11.23
CA GLY A 341 -21.58 7.75 11.85
C GLY A 341 -20.29 7.36 11.14
N TYR A 342 -19.61 6.33 11.66
CA TYR A 342 -18.33 5.89 11.10
C TYR A 342 -18.50 5.06 9.82
N THR A 343 -17.53 5.17 8.92
CA THR A 343 -17.52 4.36 7.69
C THR A 343 -17.15 2.90 7.98
N PRO A 344 -17.80 1.90 7.36
CA PRO A 344 -17.48 0.48 7.56
C PRO A 344 -16.39 -0.04 6.59
N LEU A 345 -15.58 0.84 6.01
CA LEU A 345 -14.60 0.54 4.96
C LEU A 345 -13.18 0.29 5.51
N TRP A 346 -13.14 -0.28 6.72
CA TRP A 346 -11.92 -0.61 7.44
C TRP A 346 -11.82 -2.13 7.62
N ALA A 347 -10.66 -2.67 7.30
CA ALA A 347 -10.38 -4.09 7.43
C ALA A 347 -8.96 -4.30 7.96
N THR A 348 -8.62 -5.56 8.20
CA THR A 348 -7.24 -6.00 8.41
C THR A 348 -7.04 -7.31 7.67
N TYR A 349 -5.80 -7.66 7.39
CA TYR A 349 -5.47 -8.99 6.88
C TYR A 349 -4.15 -9.45 7.49
N GLY A 350 -3.96 -10.76 7.50
CA GLY A 350 -2.72 -11.41 7.87
C GLY A 350 -2.55 -12.67 7.05
N ALA A 351 -1.31 -13.01 6.70
CA ALA A 351 -0.99 -14.27 6.09
C ALA A 351 -0.30 -15.16 7.13
N SER A 352 -0.71 -16.42 7.19
CA SER A 352 0.03 -17.48 7.89
C SER A 352 0.39 -18.53 6.87
N VAL A 353 1.65 -18.96 6.86
CA VAL A 353 2.14 -19.99 5.94
C VAL A 353 2.60 -21.17 6.77
N TYR A 354 2.01 -22.34 6.51
CA TYR A 354 2.51 -23.60 7.03
C TYR A 354 3.46 -24.22 6.00
N LEU A 355 4.76 -24.11 6.24
CA LEU A 355 5.78 -24.69 5.37
C LEU A 355 6.00 -26.14 5.75
N VAL A 356 5.59 -27.08 4.89
CA VAL A 356 5.96 -28.49 5.00
C VAL A 356 7.28 -28.71 4.28
N PRO A 357 8.38 -29.03 4.97
CA PRO A 357 9.67 -29.28 4.35
C PRO A 357 9.68 -30.68 3.71
N ALA A 358 8.92 -30.83 2.62
CA ALA A 358 8.60 -32.11 2.02
C ALA A 358 9.85 -32.86 1.55
N LYS A 359 10.86 -32.14 1.03
CA LYS A 359 12.14 -32.74 0.60
C LYS A 359 12.93 -33.28 1.78
N GLU A 360 12.99 -32.53 2.87
CA GLU A 360 13.69 -32.90 4.10
C GLU A 360 12.99 -34.07 4.79
N ILE A 361 11.66 -34.05 4.85
CA ILE A 361 10.85 -35.16 5.35
C ILE A 361 11.08 -36.41 4.50
N ALA A 362 11.01 -36.30 3.17
CA ALA A 362 11.26 -37.42 2.27
C ALA A 362 12.69 -37.98 2.45
N ASN A 363 13.70 -37.11 2.51
CA ASN A 363 15.09 -37.48 2.76
C ASN A 363 15.27 -38.15 4.12
N TYR A 364 14.64 -37.63 5.17
CA TYR A 364 14.66 -38.24 6.51
C TYR A 364 14.03 -39.65 6.48
N CYS A 365 12.85 -39.79 5.87
CA CYS A 365 12.17 -41.07 5.74
C CYS A 365 13.02 -42.08 4.95
N ALA A 366 13.62 -41.66 3.84
CA ALA A 366 14.52 -42.51 3.05
C ALA A 366 15.74 -42.96 3.86
N LYS A 367 16.40 -42.06 4.59
CA LYS A 367 17.53 -42.39 5.47
C LYS A 367 17.12 -43.33 6.61
N LYS A 368 15.95 -43.12 7.22
CA LYS A 368 15.43 -43.98 8.29
C LYS A 368 15.13 -45.39 7.78
N MET A 369 14.54 -45.50 6.60
CA MET A 369 14.30 -46.79 5.93
C MET A 369 15.62 -47.50 5.59
N ALA A 370 16.58 -46.79 5.01
CA ALA A 370 17.90 -47.35 4.70
C ALA A 370 18.63 -47.83 5.98
N SER A 371 18.62 -47.04 7.05
CA SER A 371 19.19 -47.42 8.34
C SER A 371 18.51 -48.67 8.92
N SER A 372 17.18 -48.77 8.83
CA SER A 372 16.45 -49.95 9.28
C SER A 372 16.80 -51.19 8.45
N ALA A 373 16.93 -51.06 7.13
CA ALA A 373 17.34 -52.14 6.26
C ALA A 373 18.77 -52.61 6.56
N ILE A 374 19.72 -51.69 6.74
CA ILE A 374 21.10 -52.02 7.12
C ILE A 374 21.13 -52.76 8.46
N ASN A 375 20.40 -52.25 9.47
CA ASN A 375 20.35 -52.88 10.80
C ASN A 375 19.80 -54.31 10.74
N ARG A 376 18.74 -54.54 9.96
CA ARG A 376 18.12 -55.87 9.83
C ARG A 376 18.95 -56.83 8.99
N THR A 377 19.41 -56.39 7.83
CA THR A 377 19.96 -57.29 6.81
C THR A 377 21.47 -57.46 6.92
N LEU A 378 22.21 -56.39 7.24
CA LEU A 378 23.68 -56.41 7.28
C LEU A 378 24.22 -56.60 8.69
N LEU A 379 23.60 -55.94 9.68
CA LEU A 379 24.06 -56.01 11.07
C LEU A 379 23.33 -57.08 11.90
N MET A 380 22.30 -57.74 11.32
CA MET A 380 21.47 -58.76 11.97
C MET A 380 20.93 -58.35 13.35
N ASN A 381 20.78 -57.05 13.58
CA ASN A 381 20.25 -56.48 14.82
C ASN A 381 18.72 -56.34 14.71
N ASP A 382 18.04 -57.43 14.40
CA ASP A 382 16.59 -57.51 14.49
C ASP A 382 16.22 -58.11 15.86
N PRO A 383 15.48 -57.42 16.73
CA PRO A 383 15.01 -58.00 17.99
C PRO A 383 14.14 -59.26 17.78
N ASP A 384 13.56 -59.43 16.59
CA ASP A 384 12.79 -60.61 16.19
C ASP A 384 13.66 -61.76 15.64
N MET A 385 14.98 -61.56 15.46
CA MET A 385 15.94 -62.58 14.97
C MET A 385 16.83 -63.15 16.07
N VAL A 386 16.67 -62.75 17.34
CA VAL A 386 17.38 -63.40 18.46
C VAL A 386 16.72 -64.77 18.70
N PRO A 387 17.42 -65.91 18.50
CA PRO A 387 16.86 -67.20 18.86
C PRO A 387 16.59 -67.21 20.36
N ALA A 388 15.38 -67.60 20.77
CA ALA A 388 15.12 -67.88 22.17
C ALA A 388 16.15 -68.92 22.65
N GLY A 389 17.10 -68.47 23.48
CA GLY A 389 18.09 -69.36 24.09
C GLY A 389 17.39 -70.45 24.90
N PRO A 390 18.01 -71.63 25.06
CA PRO A 390 17.35 -72.75 25.72
C PRO A 390 17.01 -72.35 27.17
N ALA A 391 15.75 -72.55 27.54
CA ALA A 391 15.28 -72.36 28.89
C ALA A 391 16.17 -73.17 29.85
N ARG A 392 16.75 -72.47 30.84
CA ARG A 392 17.40 -73.08 31.99
C ARG A 392 16.46 -73.07 33.17
#